data_AF-M5T745-F1
#
_entry.id   AF-M5T745-F1
#
_cell.length_a   1.000
_cell.length_b   1.000
_cell.length_c   1.000
_cell.angle_alpha   90.00
_cell.angle_beta   90.00
_cell.angle_gamma   90.00
#
_symmetry.space_group_name_H-M   'P 1'
#
loop_
_entity.id
_entity.type
_entity.pdbx_description
1 polymer ?
#
loop_
_entity_poly.entity_id
_entity_poly.type
_entity_poly.pdbx_seq_one_letter_code
_entity_poly.pdbx_strand_id
1 'polypeptide(L)'
;MVDRKTKKRQKQKKADAKKRHVADKMRRQETSLREIRETGEKIKPYLRKVGCDLPFYDYIDHYEPEFAGIVREGLKQRPSLNAVHEVAPTTLDDTDWSELGYGNLKQVFFTIPDKCADYVKSDAQANLRGSATFFKSEDGSMKSVILLQKRLNGNDNTREFQYAMKLPALVHEIGHVIDAEQELNIRFSGEEMDVIAAEVFAHVYALDQLASKCLRQSYLSLYEALAKIAGAPGYVGEIGRGVLDQHERVDIPDWRDFTDAALEYYHDTLAG
;
A
#
# COMPACT_ATOMS: atom_id res chain seq x y z
N MET A 1 43.07 -7.34 17.36
CA MET A 1 41.75 -7.82 17.83
C MET A 1 40.85 -6.59 18.02
N VAL A 2 39.84 -6.35 17.18
CA VAL A 2 38.95 -5.18 17.35
C VAL A 2 38.06 -5.42 18.57
N ASP A 3 38.23 -4.59 19.61
CA ASP A 3 37.48 -4.67 20.88
C ASP A 3 35.96 -4.70 20.62
N ARG A 4 35.25 -5.59 21.35
CA ARG A 4 33.79 -5.74 21.29
C ARG A 4 33.07 -4.39 21.48
N LYS A 5 33.64 -3.48 22.28
CA LYS A 5 33.13 -2.10 22.45
C LYS A 5 33.18 -1.29 21.16
N THR A 6 34.25 -1.40 20.38
CA THR A 6 34.43 -0.70 19.10
C THR A 6 33.46 -1.24 18.04
N LYS A 7 33.25 -2.56 17.97
CA LYS A 7 32.23 -3.17 17.09
C LYS A 7 30.81 -2.72 17.44
N LYS A 8 30.47 -2.66 18.74
CA LYS A 8 29.14 -2.17 19.20
C LYS A 8 28.92 -0.70 18.84
N ARG A 9 29.92 0.17 19.06
CA ARG A 9 29.86 1.60 18.68
C ARG A 9 29.74 1.82 17.17
N GLN A 10 30.47 1.05 16.36
CA GLN A 10 30.37 1.12 14.89
C GLN A 10 28.99 0.65 14.39
N LYS A 11 28.44 -0.43 14.97
CA LYS A 11 27.09 -0.92 14.65
C LYS A 11 26.03 0.12 15.01
N GLN A 12 26.15 0.77 16.17
CA GLN A 12 25.26 1.86 16.58
C GLN A 12 25.34 3.06 15.62
N LYS A 13 26.55 3.55 15.31
CA LYS A 13 26.73 4.66 14.35
C LYS A 13 26.11 4.37 12.98
N LYS A 14 26.26 3.14 12.47
CA LYS A 14 25.64 2.73 11.20
C LYS A 14 24.11 2.69 11.30
N ALA A 15 23.55 2.19 12.40
CA ALA A 15 22.11 2.18 12.63
C ALA A 15 21.55 3.61 12.73
N ASP A 16 22.23 4.50 13.45
CA ASP A 16 21.83 5.90 13.59
C ASP A 16 21.93 6.65 12.26
N ALA A 17 22.97 6.42 11.47
CA ALA A 17 23.11 6.99 10.12
C ALA A 17 22.01 6.51 9.17
N LYS A 18 21.67 5.21 9.22
CA LYS A 18 20.56 4.65 8.44
C LYS A 18 19.22 5.28 8.85
N LYS A 19 18.97 5.43 10.15
CA LYS A 19 17.77 6.10 10.67
C LYS A 19 17.68 7.56 10.20
N ARG A 20 18.79 8.30 10.25
CA ARG A 20 18.85 9.69 9.75
C ARG A 20 18.57 9.76 8.25
N HIS A 21 19.18 8.91 7.45
CA HIS A 21 18.91 8.88 6.01
C HIS A 21 17.45 8.57 5.69
N VAL A 22 16.83 7.62 6.40
CA VAL A 22 15.40 7.31 6.21
C VAL A 22 14.54 8.51 6.61
N ALA A 23 14.82 9.14 7.74
CA ALA A 23 14.13 10.36 8.19
C ALA A 23 14.29 11.52 7.21
N ASP A 24 15.47 11.72 6.62
CA ASP A 24 15.72 12.74 5.61
C ASP A 24 14.99 12.43 4.29
N LYS A 25 14.95 11.16 3.86
CA LYS A 25 14.15 10.74 2.69
C LYS A 25 12.67 11.03 2.94
N MET A 26 12.15 10.69 4.13
CA MET A 26 10.77 10.96 4.53
C MET A 26 10.48 12.47 4.55
N ARG A 27 11.34 13.28 5.17
CA ARG A 27 11.17 14.75 5.23
C ARG A 27 11.15 15.40 3.85
N ARG A 28 11.96 14.92 2.90
CA ARG A 28 11.94 15.38 1.51
C ARG A 28 10.62 15.03 0.82
N GLN A 29 10.10 13.81 1.04
CA GLN A 29 8.80 13.40 0.52
C GLN A 29 7.67 14.25 1.11
N GLU A 30 7.67 14.52 2.41
CA GLU A 30 6.70 15.41 3.06
C GLU A 30 6.77 16.83 2.55
N THR A 31 7.97 17.37 2.34
CA THR A 31 8.16 18.70 1.77
C THR A 31 7.59 18.77 0.36
N SER A 32 7.84 17.72 -0.45
CA SER A 32 7.26 17.61 -1.79
C SER A 32 5.74 17.59 -1.77
N LEU A 33 5.13 16.79 -0.87
CA LEU A 33 3.67 16.72 -0.69
C LEU A 33 3.07 18.06 -0.24
N ARG A 34 3.79 18.85 0.57
CA ARG A 34 3.33 20.19 0.96
C ARG A 34 3.38 21.16 -0.22
N GLU A 35 4.49 21.17 -0.97
CA GLU A 35 4.67 22.01 -2.17
C GLU A 35 3.61 21.70 -3.24
N ILE A 36 3.26 20.41 -3.42
CA ILE A 36 2.13 19.94 -4.26
C ILE A 36 0.87 20.72 -3.95
N ARG A 37 0.51 20.80 -2.68
CA ARG A 37 -0.76 21.37 -2.26
C ARG A 37 -0.80 22.89 -2.45
N GLU A 38 0.22 23.59 -1.97
CA GLU A 38 0.29 25.05 -2.05
C GLU A 38 0.24 25.56 -3.50
N THR A 39 0.77 24.76 -4.41
CA THR A 39 0.82 25.05 -5.84
C THR A 39 -0.43 24.53 -6.54
N GLY A 40 -0.87 23.31 -6.21
CA GLY A 40 -2.03 22.65 -6.76
C GLY A 40 -3.34 23.40 -6.54
N GLU A 41 -3.60 23.91 -5.33
CA GLU A 41 -4.81 24.72 -5.05
C GLU A 41 -4.90 25.95 -5.97
N LYS A 42 -3.76 26.51 -6.40
CA LYS A 42 -3.70 27.70 -7.26
C LYS A 42 -3.88 27.38 -8.74
N ILE A 43 -3.30 26.27 -9.22
CA ILE A 43 -3.27 25.96 -10.66
C ILE A 43 -4.49 25.10 -11.08
N LYS A 44 -5.11 24.34 -10.17
CA LYS A 44 -6.30 23.50 -10.45
C LYS A 44 -7.45 24.20 -11.18
N PRO A 45 -7.92 25.40 -10.75
CA PRO A 45 -9.01 26.08 -11.44
C PRO A 45 -8.65 26.43 -12.88
N TYR A 46 -7.38 26.76 -13.12
CA TYR A 46 -6.87 27.09 -14.43
C TYR A 46 -6.79 25.85 -15.34
N LEU A 47 -6.19 24.76 -14.86
CA LEU A 47 -6.05 23.53 -15.63
C LEU A 47 -7.42 22.95 -16.05
N ARG A 48 -8.41 23.00 -15.15
CA ARG A 48 -9.81 22.66 -15.47
C ARG A 48 -10.40 23.59 -16.54
N LYS A 49 -10.11 24.90 -16.47
CA LYS A 49 -10.60 25.88 -17.44
C LYS A 49 -10.06 25.65 -18.85
N VAL A 50 -8.84 25.12 -18.99
CA VAL A 50 -8.23 24.81 -20.31
C VAL A 50 -8.54 23.39 -20.80
N GLY A 51 -9.46 22.68 -20.14
CA GLY A 51 -9.85 21.32 -20.53
C GLY A 51 -8.79 20.27 -20.22
N CYS A 52 -7.80 20.58 -19.37
CA CYS A 52 -6.87 19.60 -18.88
C CYS A 52 -7.56 18.80 -17.76
N ASP A 53 -7.88 17.54 -18.07
CA ASP A 53 -8.39 16.57 -17.10
C ASP A 53 -7.23 15.63 -16.74
N LEU A 54 -6.52 15.95 -15.66
CA LEU A 54 -5.53 15.04 -15.09
C LEU A 54 -6.23 14.21 -14.02
N PRO A 55 -6.26 12.87 -14.16
CA PRO A 55 -6.92 11.99 -13.21
C PRO A 55 -6.51 12.25 -11.77
N PHE A 56 -5.26 12.72 -11.57
CA PHE A 56 -4.68 12.99 -10.27
C PHE A 56 -5.08 14.31 -9.59
N TYR A 57 -5.83 15.18 -10.26
CA TYR A 57 -6.24 16.46 -9.68
C TYR A 57 -7.05 16.30 -8.39
N ASP A 58 -7.90 15.28 -8.30
CA ASP A 58 -8.80 15.15 -7.16
C ASP A 58 -8.08 14.71 -5.87
N TYR A 59 -6.85 14.19 -5.97
CA TYR A 59 -6.03 13.76 -4.83
C TYR A 59 -4.77 14.59 -4.60
N ILE A 60 -4.49 15.62 -5.43
CA ILE A 60 -3.50 16.67 -5.11
C ILE A 60 -3.81 17.35 -3.77
N ASP A 61 -5.08 17.38 -3.35
CA ASP A 61 -5.44 17.97 -2.07
C ASP A 61 -5.12 17.03 -0.91
N HIS A 62 -5.55 15.75 -0.96
CA HIS A 62 -5.34 14.74 0.09
C HIS A 62 -5.50 13.27 -0.40
N TYR A 63 -4.63 12.35 0.06
CA TYR A 63 -4.73 10.90 -0.15
C TYR A 63 -5.84 10.23 0.67
N GLU A 64 -6.36 10.89 1.71
CA GLU A 64 -7.43 10.35 2.55
C GLU A 64 -8.78 10.22 1.81
N PRO A 65 -9.27 11.25 1.09
CA PRO A 65 -10.41 11.10 0.19
C PRO A 65 -10.26 9.96 -0.81
N GLU A 66 -9.07 9.78 -1.39
CA GLU A 66 -8.81 8.68 -2.32
C GLU A 66 -8.88 7.33 -1.62
N PHE A 67 -8.28 7.20 -0.43
CA PHE A 67 -8.40 6.01 0.40
C PHE A 67 -9.87 5.66 0.68
N ALA A 68 -10.68 6.65 1.10
CA ALA A 68 -12.12 6.46 1.31
C ALA A 68 -12.88 6.15 0.00
N GLY A 69 -12.42 6.70 -1.12
CA GLY A 69 -12.91 6.39 -2.47
C GLY A 69 -12.72 4.91 -2.82
N ILE A 70 -11.50 4.41 -2.69
CA ILE A 70 -11.15 3.01 -2.95
C ILE A 70 -11.90 2.07 -2.01
N VAL A 71 -12.04 2.40 -0.72
CA VAL A 71 -12.85 1.60 0.22
C VAL A 71 -14.30 1.51 -0.23
N ARG A 72 -14.94 2.64 -0.57
CA ARG A 72 -16.33 2.66 -1.06
C ARG A 72 -16.48 1.90 -2.36
N GLU A 73 -15.54 2.05 -3.28
CA GLU A 73 -15.52 1.34 -4.55
C GLU A 73 -15.42 -0.17 -4.34
N GLY A 74 -14.48 -0.63 -3.51
CA GLY A 74 -14.29 -2.03 -3.14
C GLY A 74 -15.56 -2.62 -2.52
N LEU A 75 -16.12 -1.98 -1.50
CA LEU A 75 -17.36 -2.43 -0.84
C LEU A 75 -18.55 -2.52 -1.81
N LYS A 76 -18.60 -1.63 -2.81
CA LYS A 76 -19.66 -1.63 -3.83
C LYS A 76 -19.47 -2.73 -4.87
N GLN A 77 -18.23 -2.95 -5.32
CA GLN A 77 -17.92 -3.88 -6.41
C GLN A 77 -17.73 -5.32 -5.93
N ARG A 78 -17.46 -5.54 -4.64
CA ARG A 78 -17.08 -6.83 -4.04
C ARG A 78 -18.09 -7.23 -2.96
N PRO A 79 -19.16 -7.97 -3.30
CA PRO A 79 -20.18 -8.36 -2.33
C PRO A 79 -19.67 -9.23 -1.17
N SER A 80 -18.50 -9.88 -1.33
CA SER A 80 -17.87 -10.60 -0.22
C SER A 80 -17.16 -9.66 0.75
N LEU A 81 -16.70 -8.48 0.33
CA LEU A 81 -16.03 -7.51 1.21
C LEU A 81 -17.05 -6.80 2.11
N ASN A 82 -17.07 -7.15 3.39
CA ASN A 82 -18.00 -6.57 4.35
C ASN A 82 -17.52 -5.22 4.90
N ALA A 83 -16.22 -5.09 5.17
CA ALA A 83 -15.67 -3.88 5.76
C ALA A 83 -14.16 -3.75 5.57
N VAL A 84 -13.70 -2.51 5.72
CA VAL A 84 -12.29 -2.14 5.87
C VAL A 84 -12.14 -1.36 7.17
N HIS A 85 -11.26 -1.80 8.06
CA HIS A 85 -11.04 -1.18 9.37
C HIS A 85 -9.60 -0.70 9.52
N GLU A 86 -9.43 0.53 10.03
CA GLU A 86 -8.14 1.04 10.48
C GLU A 86 -7.95 0.74 11.97
N VAL A 87 -7.07 -0.22 12.31
CA VAL A 87 -6.93 -0.76 13.66
C VAL A 87 -5.53 -0.52 14.27
N ALA A 88 -5.40 -0.71 15.58
CA ALA A 88 -4.10 -0.65 16.23
C ALA A 88 -3.22 -1.85 15.80
N PRO A 89 -1.88 -1.74 15.83
CA PRO A 89 -1.00 -2.85 15.46
C PRO A 89 -1.28 -4.14 16.23
N THR A 90 -1.63 -4.05 17.52
CA THR A 90 -1.97 -5.21 18.36
C THR A 90 -3.21 -5.95 17.86
N THR A 91 -4.19 -5.22 17.33
CA THR A 91 -5.42 -5.80 16.79
C THR A 91 -5.17 -6.55 15.49
N LEU A 92 -4.14 -6.20 14.71
CA LEU A 92 -3.76 -6.96 13.50
C LEU A 92 -3.17 -8.34 13.84
N ASP A 93 -2.48 -8.43 14.97
CA ASP A 93 -1.79 -9.66 15.40
C ASP A 93 -2.71 -10.61 16.18
N ASP A 94 -3.70 -10.06 16.90
CA ASP A 94 -4.66 -10.81 17.71
C ASP A 94 -6.02 -10.10 17.67
N THR A 95 -6.85 -10.47 16.68
CA THR A 95 -8.14 -9.83 16.44
C THR A 95 -9.25 -10.56 17.20
N ASP A 96 -9.92 -9.86 18.13
CA ASP A 96 -11.23 -10.29 18.61
C ASP A 96 -12.33 -9.87 17.61
N TRP A 97 -12.74 -10.82 16.78
CA TRP A 97 -13.78 -10.60 15.78
C TRP A 97 -15.15 -10.25 16.37
N SER A 98 -15.40 -10.57 17.64
CA SER A 98 -16.66 -10.22 18.30
C SER A 98 -16.77 -8.72 18.55
N GLU A 99 -15.68 -8.05 18.92
CA GLU A 99 -15.65 -6.59 19.12
C GLU A 99 -15.88 -5.81 17.82
N LEU A 100 -15.50 -6.42 16.68
CA LEU A 100 -15.70 -5.85 15.35
C LEU A 100 -17.06 -6.22 14.73
N GLY A 101 -17.90 -6.99 15.42
CA GLY A 101 -19.23 -7.38 14.95
C GLY A 101 -19.26 -8.59 13.99
N TYR A 102 -18.19 -9.40 13.97
CA TYR A 102 -18.05 -10.59 13.13
C TYR A 102 -17.94 -11.90 13.92
N GLY A 103 -18.19 -11.87 15.23
CA GLY A 103 -18.03 -13.04 16.12
C GLY A 103 -18.99 -14.20 15.82
N ASN A 104 -20.04 -13.98 15.03
CA ASN A 104 -20.96 -15.02 14.56
C ASN A 104 -20.52 -15.67 13.24
N LEU A 105 -19.48 -15.14 12.58
CA LEU A 105 -18.96 -15.70 11.34
C LEU A 105 -17.89 -16.75 11.61
N LYS A 106 -17.84 -17.81 10.81
CA LYS A 106 -16.78 -18.82 10.92
C LYS A 106 -15.56 -18.36 10.12
N GLN A 107 -14.47 -17.99 10.80
CA GLN A 107 -13.19 -17.69 10.14
C GLN A 107 -12.69 -18.91 9.35
N VAL A 108 -12.20 -18.67 8.13
CA VAL A 108 -11.58 -19.68 7.29
C VAL A 108 -10.06 -19.65 7.48
N PHE A 109 -9.49 -20.83 7.72
CA PHE A 109 -8.05 -21.03 7.81
C PHE A 109 -7.61 -21.89 6.64
N PHE A 110 -6.72 -21.36 5.80
CA PHE A 110 -6.29 -22.05 4.60
C PHE A 110 -5.18 -23.06 4.90
N THR A 111 -5.30 -24.23 4.27
CA THR A 111 -4.22 -25.19 4.16
C THR A 111 -3.23 -24.70 3.12
N ILE A 112 -1.95 -24.63 3.51
CA ILE A 112 -0.86 -24.24 2.62
C ILE A 112 -0.11 -25.52 2.23
N PRO A 113 -0.22 -25.99 0.96
CA PRO A 113 0.40 -27.25 0.53
C PRO A 113 1.93 -27.23 0.62
N ASP A 114 2.53 -26.09 0.27
CA ASP A 114 3.98 -25.91 0.26
C ASP A 114 4.48 -25.21 1.53
N LYS A 115 5.43 -25.81 2.24
CA LYS A 115 5.99 -25.20 3.47
C LYS A 115 6.75 -23.91 3.15
N CYS A 116 6.07 -22.78 3.13
CA CYS A 116 6.69 -21.46 3.24
C CYS A 116 7.07 -21.17 4.70
N ALA A 117 8.22 -21.70 5.14
CA ALA A 117 8.67 -21.64 6.54
C ALA A 117 8.79 -20.21 7.14
N ASP A 118 8.83 -19.18 6.28
CA ASP A 118 8.96 -17.78 6.68
C ASP A 118 7.67 -16.94 6.49
N TYR A 119 6.57 -17.51 5.99
CA TYR A 119 5.32 -16.78 5.70
C TYR A 119 4.71 -16.11 6.94
N VAL A 120 4.78 -16.78 8.10
CA VAL A 120 4.11 -16.31 9.34
C VAL A 120 4.96 -15.29 10.12
N LYS A 121 6.16 -14.94 9.64
CA LYS A 121 7.01 -13.96 10.33
C LYS A 121 6.58 -12.54 9.97
N SER A 122 5.56 -12.03 10.65
CA SER A 122 5.19 -10.62 10.54
C SER A 122 6.33 -9.72 11.04
N ASP A 123 6.76 -8.75 10.22
CA ASP A 123 7.66 -7.69 10.69
C ASP A 123 6.82 -6.58 11.31
N ALA A 124 6.73 -6.56 12.64
CA ALA A 124 6.02 -5.53 13.39
C ALA A 124 6.52 -4.09 13.10
N GLN A 125 7.68 -3.92 12.48
CA GLN A 125 8.23 -2.63 12.08
C GLN A 125 7.87 -2.22 10.65
N ALA A 126 7.22 -3.09 9.86
CA ALA A 126 6.78 -2.74 8.52
C ALA A 126 5.70 -1.64 8.55
N ASN A 127 5.80 -0.67 7.64
CA ASN A 127 4.80 0.40 7.49
C ASN A 127 3.67 0.01 6.53
N LEU A 128 3.87 -1.01 5.70
CA LEU A 128 2.85 -1.58 4.82
C LEU A 128 2.26 -2.81 5.52
N ARG A 129 1.45 -2.61 6.57
CA ARG A 129 0.75 -3.71 7.27
C ARG A 129 -0.74 -3.66 6.99
N GLY A 130 -1.24 -4.74 6.42
CA GLY A 130 -2.65 -5.06 6.28
C GLY A 130 -2.90 -6.55 6.50
N SER A 131 -4.17 -6.93 6.57
CA SER A 131 -4.59 -8.32 6.44
C SER A 131 -6.01 -8.40 5.88
N ALA A 132 -6.21 -9.30 4.92
CA ALA A 132 -7.52 -9.76 4.50
C ALA A 132 -7.87 -11.05 5.27
N THR A 133 -8.97 -11.01 6.01
CA THR A 133 -9.52 -12.20 6.68
C THR A 133 -10.80 -12.65 6.01
N PHE A 134 -10.95 -13.96 5.84
CA PHE A 134 -12.07 -14.59 5.17
C PHE A 134 -12.93 -15.38 6.16
N PHE A 135 -14.23 -15.37 5.93
CA PHE A 135 -15.22 -16.04 6.75
C PHE A 135 -16.25 -16.74 5.87
N LYS A 136 -16.83 -17.81 6.41
CA LYS A 136 -18.02 -18.48 5.87
C LYS A 136 -19.23 -18.05 6.68
N SER A 137 -20.24 -17.48 6.00
CA SER A 137 -21.55 -17.20 6.60
C SER A 137 -22.40 -18.46 6.70
N GLU A 138 -23.54 -18.36 7.37
CA GLU A 138 -24.47 -19.48 7.60
C GLU A 138 -24.97 -20.12 6.29
N ASP A 139 -25.17 -19.32 5.25
CA ASP A 139 -25.56 -19.78 3.90
C ASP A 139 -24.40 -20.36 3.07
N GLY A 140 -23.21 -20.43 3.66
CA GLY A 140 -22.00 -20.91 2.99
C GLY A 140 -21.30 -19.86 2.11
N SER A 141 -21.86 -18.64 1.97
CA SER A 141 -21.24 -17.60 1.15
C SER A 141 -19.95 -17.06 1.79
N MET A 142 -19.06 -16.54 0.93
CA MET A 142 -17.82 -15.93 1.38
C MET A 142 -18.08 -14.51 1.88
N LYS A 143 -17.51 -14.20 3.04
CA LYS A 143 -17.39 -12.85 3.60
C LYS A 143 -15.93 -12.55 3.88
N SER A 144 -15.53 -11.29 3.75
CA SER A 144 -14.17 -10.86 4.03
C SER A 144 -14.15 -9.51 4.74
N VAL A 145 -13.10 -9.31 5.53
CA VAL A 145 -12.82 -8.06 6.24
C VAL A 145 -11.36 -7.72 6.03
N ILE A 146 -11.07 -6.48 5.68
CA ILE A 146 -9.71 -5.97 5.56
C ILE A 146 -9.38 -5.16 6.80
N LEU A 147 -8.25 -5.46 7.44
CA LEU A 147 -7.68 -4.66 8.52
C LEU A 147 -6.43 -3.96 8.02
N LEU A 148 -6.27 -2.69 8.37
CA LEU A 148 -5.09 -1.88 8.04
C LEU A 148 -4.55 -1.21 9.29
N GLN A 149 -3.23 -1.09 9.38
CA GLN A 149 -2.60 -0.38 10.49
C GLN A 149 -2.99 1.11 10.50
N LYS A 150 -3.66 1.57 11.56
CA LYS A 150 -4.17 2.93 11.68
C LYS A 150 -3.09 4.01 11.67
N ARG A 151 -1.91 3.74 12.24
CA ARG A 151 -0.78 4.69 12.29
C ARG A 151 0.50 3.99 11.91
N LEU A 152 1.22 4.51 10.93
CA LEU A 152 2.55 4.02 10.56
C LEU A 152 3.54 4.14 11.73
N ASN A 153 4.58 3.31 11.73
CA ASN A 153 5.67 3.43 12.68
C ASN A 153 6.51 4.71 12.41
N GLY A 154 6.79 5.48 13.46
CA GLY A 154 7.53 6.74 13.40
C GLY A 154 6.74 7.93 13.94
N ASN A 155 7.40 8.79 14.72
CA ASN A 155 6.72 9.81 15.53
C ASN A 155 6.28 11.08 14.77
N ASP A 156 6.71 11.27 13.52
CA ASP A 156 6.54 12.53 12.80
C ASP A 156 5.89 12.39 11.42
N ASN A 157 5.26 11.24 11.12
CA ASN A 157 4.62 11.06 9.81
C ASN A 157 3.39 11.96 9.67
N THR A 158 3.40 12.87 8.72
CA THR A 158 2.21 13.64 8.32
C THR A 158 1.03 12.72 7.99
N ARG A 159 -0.20 13.17 8.26
CA ARG A 159 -1.44 12.42 7.92
C ARG A 159 -1.46 12.00 6.45
N GLU A 160 -0.98 12.88 5.58
CA GLU A 160 -0.89 12.66 4.15
C GLU A 160 0.03 11.49 3.80
N PHE A 161 1.25 11.50 4.34
CA PHE A 161 2.19 10.42 4.16
C PHE A 161 1.63 9.09 4.71
N GLN A 162 0.87 9.13 5.81
CA GLN A 162 0.20 7.94 6.32
C GLN A 162 -0.74 7.32 5.29
N TYR A 163 -1.61 8.11 4.65
CA TYR A 163 -2.53 7.58 3.64
C TYR A 163 -1.83 7.19 2.34
N ALA A 164 -0.81 7.94 1.89
CA ALA A 164 0.01 7.58 0.74
C ALA A 164 0.60 6.16 0.87
N MET A 165 1.05 5.80 2.07
CA MET A 165 1.60 4.46 2.35
C MET A 165 0.53 3.41 2.67
N LYS A 166 -0.68 3.79 3.11
CA LYS A 166 -1.77 2.84 3.31
C LYS A 166 -2.41 2.39 2.01
N LEU A 167 -2.42 3.24 0.97
CA LEU A 167 -3.02 2.92 -0.32
C LEU A 167 -2.47 1.62 -0.94
N PRO A 168 -1.14 1.39 -1.02
CA PRO A 168 -0.61 0.11 -1.49
C PRO A 168 -1.11 -1.10 -0.69
N ALA A 169 -1.16 -0.98 0.65
CA ALA A 169 -1.66 -2.05 1.50
C ALA A 169 -3.15 -2.31 1.25
N LEU A 170 -3.99 -1.26 1.24
CA LEU A 170 -5.42 -1.38 0.96
C LEU A 170 -5.69 -2.11 -0.35
N VAL A 171 -5.04 -1.67 -1.43
CA VAL A 171 -5.29 -2.23 -2.76
C VAL A 171 -4.74 -3.66 -2.86
N HIS A 172 -3.62 -3.95 -2.21
CA HIS A 172 -3.10 -5.32 -2.09
C HIS A 172 -4.10 -6.25 -1.37
N GLU A 173 -4.64 -5.85 -0.23
CA GLU A 173 -5.64 -6.65 0.48
C GLU A 173 -6.94 -6.84 -0.33
N ILE A 174 -7.35 -5.82 -1.11
CA ILE A 174 -8.45 -5.97 -2.08
C ILE A 174 -8.09 -7.00 -3.16
N GLY A 175 -6.83 -7.03 -3.60
CA GLY A 175 -6.31 -8.06 -4.50
C GLY A 175 -6.54 -9.47 -3.96
N HIS A 176 -6.23 -9.72 -2.68
CA HIS A 176 -6.53 -11.01 -2.04
C HIS A 176 -8.02 -11.34 -2.01
N VAL A 177 -8.89 -10.36 -1.77
CA VAL A 177 -10.34 -10.58 -1.84
C VAL A 177 -10.77 -11.01 -3.23
N ILE A 178 -10.23 -10.36 -4.27
CA ILE A 178 -10.52 -10.70 -5.67
C ILE A 178 -10.01 -12.09 -6.04
N ASP A 179 -8.80 -12.43 -5.60
CA ASP A 179 -8.21 -13.75 -5.79
C ASP A 179 -9.12 -14.85 -5.22
N ALA A 180 -9.60 -14.64 -3.99
CA ALA A 180 -10.51 -15.56 -3.31
C ALA A 180 -11.90 -15.62 -3.96
N GLU A 181 -12.45 -14.49 -4.42
CA GLU A 181 -13.75 -14.46 -5.14
C GLU A 181 -13.69 -15.28 -6.44
N GLN A 182 -12.53 -15.31 -7.10
CA GLN A 182 -12.30 -15.97 -8.37
C GLN A 182 -11.65 -17.36 -8.24
N GLU A 183 -11.29 -17.75 -7.02
CA GLU A 183 -10.56 -18.99 -6.68
C GLU A 183 -9.31 -19.24 -7.54
N LEU A 184 -8.52 -18.19 -7.81
CA LEU A 184 -7.33 -18.32 -8.66
C LEU A 184 -6.20 -19.04 -7.92
N ASN A 185 -5.78 -18.47 -6.80
CA ASN A 185 -4.71 -18.97 -5.92
C ASN A 185 -5.20 -19.15 -4.48
N ILE A 186 -6.27 -18.45 -4.08
CA ILE A 186 -6.98 -18.64 -2.81
C ILE A 186 -8.28 -19.40 -3.09
N ARG A 187 -8.30 -20.71 -2.85
CA ARG A 187 -9.48 -21.56 -3.05
C ARG A 187 -10.35 -21.57 -1.80
N PHE A 188 -11.33 -20.68 -1.73
CA PHE A 188 -12.22 -20.57 -0.57
C PHE A 188 -13.05 -21.85 -0.33
N SER A 189 -13.54 -22.48 -1.39
CA SER A 189 -14.35 -23.71 -1.32
C SER A 189 -13.56 -24.91 -0.79
N GLY A 190 -12.29 -25.02 -1.21
CA GLY A 190 -11.36 -26.07 -0.77
C GLY A 190 -10.56 -25.73 0.49
N GLU A 191 -10.65 -24.49 0.99
CA GLU A 191 -9.82 -23.97 2.09
C GLU A 191 -8.32 -24.20 1.83
N GLU A 192 -7.87 -23.99 0.59
CA GLU A 192 -6.47 -24.13 0.14
C GLU A 192 -5.91 -22.79 -0.37
N MET A 193 -4.61 -22.56 -0.20
CA MET A 193 -3.95 -21.36 -0.72
C MET A 193 -2.55 -21.65 -1.25
N ASP A 194 -2.29 -21.26 -2.50
CA ASP A 194 -0.92 -21.05 -3.00
C ASP A 194 -0.47 -19.66 -2.57
N VAL A 195 0.31 -19.62 -1.49
CA VAL A 195 0.72 -18.38 -0.83
C VAL A 195 1.52 -17.49 -1.78
N ILE A 196 2.49 -18.05 -2.51
CA ILE A 196 3.37 -17.25 -3.36
C ILE A 196 2.57 -16.68 -4.53
N ALA A 197 1.76 -17.52 -5.19
CA ALA A 197 0.94 -17.07 -6.30
C ALA A 197 -0.10 -16.02 -5.88
N ALA A 198 -0.73 -16.19 -4.71
CA ALA A 198 -1.69 -15.23 -4.17
C ALA A 198 -1.06 -13.87 -3.86
N GLU A 199 0.15 -13.86 -3.29
CA GLU A 199 0.88 -12.64 -2.94
C GLU A 199 1.42 -11.92 -4.17
N VAL A 200 1.89 -12.68 -5.17
CA VAL A 200 2.27 -12.12 -6.47
C VAL A 200 1.04 -11.48 -7.14
N PHE A 201 -0.10 -12.19 -7.17
CA PHE A 201 -1.34 -11.66 -7.73
C PHE A 201 -1.76 -10.35 -7.05
N ALA A 202 -1.81 -10.33 -5.71
CA ALA A 202 -2.22 -9.15 -4.95
C ALA A 202 -1.29 -7.95 -5.16
N HIS A 203 0.02 -8.17 -5.26
CA HIS A 203 0.99 -7.10 -5.56
C HIS A 203 0.91 -6.58 -7.00
N VAL A 204 0.76 -7.46 -7.98
CA VAL A 204 0.56 -7.07 -9.39
C VAL A 204 -0.72 -6.24 -9.51
N TYR A 205 -1.82 -6.73 -8.96
CA TYR A 205 -3.08 -5.99 -8.90
C TYR A 205 -2.91 -4.61 -8.24
N ALA A 206 -2.19 -4.53 -7.11
CA ALA A 206 -1.93 -3.27 -6.44
C ALA A 206 -1.15 -2.29 -7.32
N LEU A 207 -0.09 -2.74 -7.99
CA LEU A 207 0.69 -1.89 -8.89
C LEU A 207 -0.14 -1.39 -10.08
N ASP A 208 -0.93 -2.26 -10.71
CA ASP A 208 -1.80 -1.89 -11.85
C ASP A 208 -2.83 -0.83 -11.44
N GLN A 209 -3.49 -1.03 -10.31
CA GLN A 209 -4.50 -0.10 -9.80
C GLN A 209 -3.88 1.25 -9.41
N LEU A 210 -2.73 1.24 -8.71
CA LEU A 210 -2.02 2.47 -8.35
C LEU A 210 -1.54 3.22 -9.60
N ALA A 211 -1.08 2.50 -10.63
CA ALA A 211 -0.67 3.09 -11.90
C ALA A 211 -1.86 3.70 -12.67
N SER A 212 -2.97 2.97 -12.78
CA SER A 212 -4.18 3.44 -13.47
C SER A 212 -4.78 4.70 -12.83
N LYS A 213 -4.65 4.84 -11.51
CA LYS A 213 -5.06 6.02 -10.74
C LYS A 213 -3.94 7.06 -10.61
N CYS A 214 -2.82 6.91 -11.33
CA CYS A 214 -1.67 7.82 -11.27
C CYS A 214 -1.16 8.12 -9.84
N LEU A 215 -1.27 7.17 -8.90
CA LEU A 215 -0.86 7.31 -7.50
C LEU A 215 0.65 7.10 -7.36
N ARG A 216 1.43 7.99 -7.98
CA ARG A 216 2.88 7.85 -8.18
C ARG A 216 3.67 7.50 -6.93
N GLN A 217 3.46 8.22 -5.82
CA GLN A 217 4.25 8.03 -4.60
C GLN A 217 3.99 6.65 -3.97
N SER A 218 2.74 6.22 -3.96
CA SER A 218 2.31 4.89 -3.51
C SER A 218 2.87 3.79 -4.42
N TYR A 219 2.75 3.97 -5.74
CA TYR A 219 3.27 3.06 -6.76
C TYR A 219 4.78 2.86 -6.62
N LEU A 220 5.55 3.95 -6.64
CA LEU A 220 7.02 3.88 -6.54
C LEU A 220 7.47 3.28 -5.22
N SER A 221 6.81 3.60 -4.10
CA SER A 221 7.16 3.01 -2.82
C SER A 221 6.97 1.49 -2.80
N LEU A 222 5.90 0.98 -3.41
CA LEU A 222 5.66 -0.46 -3.50
C LEU A 222 6.65 -1.12 -4.47
N TYR A 223 6.78 -0.57 -5.68
CA TYR A 223 7.67 -1.11 -6.71
C TYR A 223 9.14 -1.16 -6.24
N GLU A 224 9.64 -0.08 -5.61
CA GLU A 224 11.01 -0.04 -5.06
C GLU A 224 11.21 -1.07 -3.93
N ALA A 225 10.19 -1.29 -3.10
CA ALA A 225 10.26 -2.29 -2.02
C ALA A 225 10.34 -3.71 -2.59
N LEU A 226 9.54 -4.02 -3.61
CA LEU A 226 9.54 -5.32 -4.31
C LEU A 226 10.87 -5.55 -5.04
N ALA A 227 11.36 -4.55 -5.79
CA ALA A 227 12.67 -4.59 -6.44
C ALA A 227 13.82 -4.88 -5.46
N LYS A 228 13.73 -4.32 -4.25
CA LYS A 228 14.74 -4.53 -3.21
C LYS A 228 14.71 -5.94 -2.62
N ILE A 229 13.54 -6.55 -2.46
CA ILE A 229 13.41 -7.90 -1.88
C ILE A 229 13.61 -9.01 -2.92
N ALA A 230 13.50 -8.73 -4.23
CA ALA A 230 13.67 -9.73 -5.28
C ALA A 230 15.04 -10.46 -5.26
N GLY A 231 16.08 -9.81 -4.73
CA GLY A 231 17.40 -10.44 -4.52
C GLY A 231 17.55 -11.23 -3.21
N ALA A 232 16.53 -11.23 -2.35
CA ALA A 232 16.54 -11.98 -1.10
C ALA A 232 16.31 -13.49 -1.35
N PRO A 233 16.83 -14.37 -0.47
CA PRO A 233 16.50 -15.78 -0.51
C PRO A 233 15.10 -16.05 0.05
N GLY A 234 14.53 -17.20 -0.32
CA GLY A 234 13.26 -17.71 0.20
C GLY A 234 12.04 -16.92 -0.24
N TYR A 235 10.96 -17.10 0.53
CA TYR A 235 9.61 -16.62 0.27
C TYR A 235 9.53 -15.17 -0.24
N VAL A 236 10.09 -14.20 0.50
CA VAL A 236 10.01 -12.77 0.14
C VAL A 236 10.73 -12.45 -1.18
N GLY A 237 11.78 -13.19 -1.51
CA GLY A 237 12.48 -13.04 -2.78
C GLY A 237 11.71 -13.64 -3.96
N GLU A 238 11.03 -14.76 -3.73
CA GLU A 238 10.18 -15.40 -4.73
C GLU A 238 9.01 -14.51 -5.13
N ILE A 239 8.35 -13.87 -4.16
CA ILE A 239 7.33 -12.84 -4.44
C ILE A 239 7.93 -11.68 -5.23
N GLY A 240 9.04 -11.12 -4.75
CA GLY A 240 9.68 -9.97 -5.41
C GLY A 240 10.02 -10.27 -6.88
N ARG A 241 10.52 -11.46 -7.19
CA ARG A 241 10.79 -11.89 -8.57
C ARG A 241 9.50 -12.11 -9.36
N GLY A 242 8.55 -12.88 -8.80
CA GLY A 242 7.29 -13.19 -9.46
C GLY A 242 6.49 -11.96 -9.85
N VAL A 243 6.49 -10.91 -9.03
CA VAL A 243 5.83 -9.63 -9.36
C VAL A 243 6.56 -8.91 -10.48
N LEU A 244 7.90 -8.81 -10.43
CA LEU A 244 8.67 -8.07 -11.43
C LEU A 244 8.69 -8.79 -12.80
N ASP A 245 8.52 -10.10 -12.82
CA ASP A 245 8.37 -10.89 -14.03
C ASP A 245 7.00 -10.67 -14.69
N GLN A 246 5.98 -10.26 -13.93
CA GLN A 246 4.60 -10.10 -14.40
C GLN A 246 4.15 -8.64 -14.57
N HIS A 247 4.80 -7.69 -13.89
CA HIS A 247 4.43 -6.28 -13.92
C HIS A 247 5.59 -5.44 -14.46
N GLU A 248 5.45 -4.97 -15.71
CA GLU A 248 6.38 -4.00 -16.29
C GLU A 248 6.31 -2.66 -15.54
N ARG A 249 7.46 -2.05 -15.28
CA ARG A 249 7.49 -0.74 -14.61
C ARG A 249 6.76 0.30 -15.46
N VAL A 250 5.72 0.89 -14.90
CA VAL A 250 5.00 2.02 -15.49
C VAL A 250 5.70 3.31 -15.09
N ASP A 251 6.01 4.15 -16.08
CA ASP A 251 6.48 5.51 -15.82
C ASP A 251 5.29 6.43 -15.56
N ILE A 252 5.03 6.69 -14.28
CA ILE A 252 4.01 7.65 -13.85
C ILE A 252 4.73 9.01 -13.76
N PRO A 253 4.39 9.99 -14.63
CA PRO A 253 5.10 11.26 -14.67
C PRO A 253 5.06 11.97 -13.31
N ASP A 254 6.10 12.73 -12.99
CA ASP A 254 6.04 13.60 -11.84
C ASP A 254 5.04 14.74 -12.13
N TRP A 255 4.11 14.97 -11.22
CA TRP A 255 3.16 16.08 -11.34
C TRP A 255 3.91 17.43 -11.44
N ARG A 256 5.13 17.53 -10.89
CA ARG A 256 6.01 18.70 -11.02
C ARG A 256 6.26 19.05 -12.47
N ASP A 257 6.48 18.04 -13.30
CA ASP A 257 6.74 18.23 -14.74
C ASP A 257 5.52 18.86 -15.42
N PHE A 258 4.31 18.53 -14.96
CA PHE A 258 3.07 19.15 -15.44
C PHE A 258 2.82 20.55 -14.85
N THR A 259 3.10 20.76 -13.57
CA THR A 259 2.88 22.08 -12.96
C THR A 259 3.90 23.11 -13.39
N ASP A 260 5.15 22.72 -13.61
CA ASP A 260 6.19 23.63 -14.10
C ASP A 260 5.84 24.08 -15.54
N ALA A 261 5.45 23.14 -16.41
CA ALA A 261 4.95 23.47 -17.75
C ALA A 261 3.68 24.35 -17.73
N ALA A 262 2.76 24.08 -16.80
CA ALA A 262 1.53 24.88 -16.65
C ALA A 262 1.80 26.28 -16.06
N LEU A 263 2.75 26.40 -15.14
CA LEU A 263 3.17 27.67 -14.55
C LEU A 263 3.94 28.51 -15.55
N GLU A 264 4.85 27.91 -16.33
CA GLU A 264 5.56 28.58 -17.43
C GLU A 264 4.55 29.15 -18.42
N TYR A 265 3.56 28.35 -18.86
CA TYR A 265 2.47 28.84 -19.71
C TYR A 265 1.65 29.96 -19.04
N TYR A 266 1.30 29.84 -17.77
CA TYR A 266 0.55 30.86 -17.04
C TYR A 266 1.30 32.20 -16.99
N HIS A 267 2.61 32.15 -16.69
CA HIS A 267 3.46 33.33 -16.64
C HIS A 267 3.64 33.96 -18.02
N ASP A 268 3.83 33.16 -19.06
CA ASP A 268 4.05 33.64 -20.43
C ASP A 268 2.78 34.20 -21.08
N THR A 269 1.59 33.73 -20.69
CA THR A 269 0.33 34.04 -21.39
C THR A 269 -0.60 34.98 -20.61
N LEU A 270 -0.52 35.04 -19.29
CA LEU A 270 -1.53 35.72 -18.44
C LEU A 270 -0.96 36.72 -17.44
N ALA A 271 0.35 36.70 -17.17
CA ALA A 271 1.01 37.68 -16.31
C ALA A 271 1.65 38.84 -17.09
N GLY A 272 1.57 38.81 -18.44
CA GLY A 272 1.94 39.88 -19.36
C GLY A 272 0.75 40.72 -19.80
#